data_AF-A0A4P7L8D4-F1
#
_entry.id   AF-A0A4P7L8D4-F1
#
_cell.length_a   1.000
_cell.length_b   1.000
_cell.length_c   1.000
_cell.angle_alpha   90.00
_cell.angle_beta   90.00
_cell.angle_gamma   90.00
#
_symmetry.space_group_name_H-M   'P 1'
#
loop_
_entity.id
_entity.type
_entity.pdbx_description
1 polymer ?
#
loop_
_entity_poly.entity_id
_entity_poly.type
_entity_poly.pdbx_seq_one_letter_code
_entity_poly.pdbx_strand_id
1 'polypeptide(L)'
;MKRKPEHADTSAGTTRGAADLGAAGADILRDIQQLNLSYLMLAQRLLREHEAEALFRLGMRQELGRALAALAPAQMVALAQSNLLLCRFRLEDSKVLASLTAPEARHPLQGMHAAIVMASQPAGGTR
;
A
#
# COMPACT_ATOMS: atom_id res chain seq x y z
N MET A 1 50.07 -44.42 3.96
CA MET A 1 49.59 -45.45 3.01
C MET A 1 48.08 -45.29 2.83
N LYS A 2 47.65 -45.07 1.57
CA LYS A 2 46.37 -45.49 0.94
C LYS A 2 45.06 -45.12 1.69
N ARG A 3 44.10 -44.38 1.14
CA ARG A 3 43.48 -44.49 -0.20
C ARG A 3 42.74 -43.20 -0.57
N LYS A 4 42.76 -42.86 -1.85
CA LYS A 4 41.76 -42.05 -2.56
C LYS A 4 40.71 -43.01 -3.16
N PRO A 5 39.44 -42.60 -3.28
CA PRO A 5 38.78 -42.59 -4.60
C PRO A 5 37.94 -41.30 -4.76
N GLU A 6 38.00 -40.51 -5.83
CA GLU A 6 37.45 -40.67 -7.19
C GLU A 6 35.92 -40.85 -7.31
N HIS A 7 35.31 -39.78 -7.84
CA HIS A 7 34.15 -39.63 -8.73
C HIS A 7 32.80 -40.36 -8.47
N ALA A 8 31.78 -39.56 -8.16
CA ALA A 8 30.38 -39.69 -8.63
C ALA A 8 29.71 -38.32 -8.35
N ASP A 9 29.60 -37.43 -9.33
CA ASP A 9 28.45 -37.30 -10.23
C ASP A 9 27.10 -37.20 -9.50
N THR A 10 26.54 -35.99 -9.47
CA THR A 10 25.10 -35.70 -9.70
C THR A 10 24.95 -34.18 -9.76
N SER A 11 25.05 -33.66 -10.97
CA SER A 11 24.51 -32.34 -11.32
C SER A 11 22.99 -32.50 -11.49
N ALA A 12 22.21 -32.10 -10.49
CA ALA A 12 20.75 -31.99 -10.62
C ALA A 12 20.25 -30.88 -9.69
N GLY A 13 20.46 -29.63 -10.09
CA GLY A 13 20.11 -28.47 -9.28
C GLY A 13 19.90 -27.19 -10.07
N THR A 14 19.38 -27.23 -11.30
CA THR A 14 19.18 -25.98 -12.07
C THR A 14 17.93 -26.00 -12.94
N THR A 15 16.74 -26.17 -12.35
CA THR A 15 15.46 -25.79 -13.01
C THR A 15 14.45 -25.15 -12.05
N ARG A 16 14.83 -24.85 -10.80
CA ARG A 16 13.90 -24.32 -9.78
C ARG A 16 13.84 -22.77 -9.70
N GLY A 17 14.61 -22.06 -10.52
CA GLY A 17 14.69 -20.59 -10.47
C GLY A 17 13.61 -19.83 -11.27
N ALA A 18 13.18 -20.35 -12.43
CA ALA A 18 12.26 -19.60 -13.30
C ALA A 18 10.82 -19.55 -12.78
N ALA A 19 10.35 -20.63 -12.12
CA ALA A 19 9.02 -20.66 -11.51
C ALA A 19 8.91 -19.78 -10.25
N ASP A 20 10.01 -19.62 -9.52
CA ASP A 20 10.09 -18.86 -8.26
C ASP A 20 9.99 -17.34 -8.48
N LEU A 21 10.66 -16.82 -9.53
CA LEU A 21 10.51 -15.40 -9.91
C LEU A 21 9.10 -15.06 -10.43
N GLY A 22 8.45 -15.98 -11.14
CA GLY A 22 7.07 -15.82 -11.59
C GLY A 22 6.06 -15.87 -10.44
N ALA A 23 6.30 -16.71 -9.44
CA ALA A 23 5.48 -16.80 -8.23
C ALA A 23 5.59 -15.54 -7.37
N ALA A 24 6.81 -15.03 -7.14
CA ALA A 24 7.01 -13.79 -6.37
C ALA A 24 6.31 -12.58 -6.99
N GLY A 25 6.31 -12.46 -8.33
CA GLY A 25 5.56 -11.41 -9.03
C GLY A 25 4.04 -11.56 -8.91
N ALA A 26 3.54 -12.79 -8.92
CA ALA A 26 2.12 -13.09 -8.71
C ALA A 26 1.68 -12.81 -7.26
N ASP A 27 2.57 -13.02 -6.29
CA ASP A 27 2.31 -12.70 -4.88
C ASP A 27 2.24 -11.19 -4.66
N ILE A 28 3.17 -10.41 -5.23
CA ILE A 28 3.13 -8.94 -5.18
C ILE A 28 1.83 -8.40 -5.80
N LEU A 29 1.41 -8.93 -6.96
CA LEU A 29 0.17 -8.52 -7.58
C LEU A 29 -1.04 -8.83 -6.68
N ARG A 30 -1.07 -10.01 -6.04
CA ARG A 30 -2.13 -10.38 -5.09
C ARG A 30 -2.18 -9.42 -3.91
N ASP A 31 -1.03 -9.05 -3.37
CA ASP A 31 -0.92 -8.11 -2.25
C ASP A 31 -1.42 -6.71 -2.64
N ILE A 32 -1.08 -6.23 -3.85
CA ILE A 32 -1.60 -4.96 -4.39
C ILE A 32 -3.13 -5.02 -4.48
N GLN A 33 -3.69 -6.10 -5.02
CA GLN A 33 -5.13 -6.25 -5.18
C GLN A 33 -5.86 -6.30 -3.83
N GLN A 34 -5.28 -7.01 -2.86
CA GLN A 34 -5.83 -7.09 -1.50
C GLN A 34 -5.80 -5.73 -0.79
N LEU A 35 -4.70 -4.98 -0.93
CA LEU A 35 -4.57 -3.64 -0.36
C LEU A 35 -5.55 -2.67 -1.00
N ASN A 36 -5.69 -2.71 -2.34
CA ASN A 36 -6.66 -1.91 -3.08
C ASN A 36 -8.09 -2.17 -2.61
N LEU A 37 -8.50 -3.43 -2.50
CA LEU A 37 -9.85 -3.78 -2.04
C LEU A 37 -10.10 -3.31 -0.61
N SER A 38 -9.13 -3.55 0.28
CA SER A 38 -9.21 -3.14 1.69
C SER A 38 -9.35 -1.62 1.81
N TYR A 39 -8.59 -0.86 1.02
CA TYR A 39 -8.67 0.59 0.98
C TYR A 39 -10.02 1.09 0.45
N LEU A 40 -10.51 0.54 -0.67
CA LEU A 40 -11.79 0.93 -1.26
C LEU A 40 -12.97 0.67 -0.30
N MET A 41 -12.96 -0.47 0.40
CA MET A 41 -13.97 -0.80 1.41
C MET A 41 -13.96 0.20 2.58
N LEU A 42 -12.76 0.54 3.08
CA LEU A 42 -12.61 1.53 4.14
C LEU A 42 -13.10 2.91 3.69
N ALA A 43 -12.67 3.37 2.51
CA ALA A 43 -13.05 4.66 1.95
C ALA A 43 -14.57 4.76 1.78
N GLN A 44 -15.20 3.74 1.18
CA GLN A 44 -16.65 3.71 0.99
C GLN A 44 -17.42 3.74 2.31
N ARG A 45 -16.95 3.01 3.34
CA ARG A 45 -17.56 3.04 4.66
C ARG A 45 -17.50 4.44 5.28
N LEU A 46 -16.32 5.06 5.32
CA LEU A 46 -16.14 6.41 5.86
C LEU A 46 -17.03 7.43 5.15
N LEU A 47 -17.11 7.38 3.82
CA LEU A 47 -17.93 8.29 3.02
C LEU A 47 -19.43 8.16 3.31
N ARG A 48 -19.91 6.95 3.63
CA ARG A 48 -21.32 6.70 3.98
C ARG A 48 -21.66 7.12 5.41
N GLU A 49 -20.70 7.08 6.32
CA GLU A 49 -20.87 7.50 7.71
C GLU A 49 -20.82 9.04 7.83
N HIS A 50 -19.71 9.66 7.38
CA HIS A 50 -19.49 11.10 7.47
C HIS A 50 -18.74 11.63 6.24
N GLU A 51 -19.48 12.04 5.19
CA GLU A 51 -18.92 12.48 3.90
C GLU A 51 -17.85 13.57 4.05
N ALA A 52 -18.15 14.68 4.75
CA ALA A 52 -17.24 15.82 4.85
C ALA A 52 -15.92 15.45 5.54
N GLU A 53 -16.00 14.70 6.64
CA GLU A 53 -14.82 14.23 7.36
C GLU A 53 -14.03 13.20 6.53
N ALA A 54 -14.72 12.29 5.85
CA ALA A 54 -14.10 11.30 4.97
C ALA A 54 -13.35 11.97 3.81
N LEU A 55 -13.95 12.97 3.14
CA LEU A 55 -13.30 13.70 2.05
C LEU A 55 -11.99 14.36 2.51
N PHE A 56 -12.00 14.99 3.68
CA PHE A 56 -10.81 15.57 4.30
C PHE A 56 -9.78 14.48 4.66
N ARG A 57 -10.21 13.43 5.37
CA ARG A 57 -9.35 12.31 5.78
C ARG A 57 -8.80 11.51 4.62
N LEU A 58 -9.46 11.47 3.47
CA LEU A 58 -9.02 10.75 2.27
C LEU A 58 -8.26 11.66 1.31
N GLY A 59 -8.37 12.98 1.44
CA GLY A 59 -7.79 13.94 0.51
C GLY A 59 -8.41 13.81 -0.88
N MET A 60 -9.73 13.65 -0.96
CA MET A 60 -10.46 13.46 -2.21
C MET A 60 -11.42 14.61 -2.48
N ARG A 61 -11.64 14.91 -3.76
CA ARG A 61 -12.69 15.85 -4.19
C ARG A 61 -14.07 15.23 -3.97
N GLN A 62 -15.06 16.07 -3.67
CA GLN A 62 -16.43 15.63 -3.37
C GLN A 62 -17.05 14.75 -4.46
N GLU A 63 -16.89 15.12 -5.72
CA GLU A 63 -17.41 14.36 -6.87
C GLU A 63 -16.88 12.92 -6.89
N LEU A 64 -15.56 12.75 -6.70
CA LEU A 64 -14.93 11.43 -6.63
C LEU A 64 -15.41 10.64 -5.41
N GLY A 65 -15.51 11.28 -4.25
CA GLY A 65 -16.00 10.63 -3.03
C GLY A 65 -17.44 10.13 -3.19
N ARG A 66 -18.33 10.92 -3.78
CA ARG A 66 -19.72 10.51 -4.05
C ARG A 66 -19.79 9.34 -5.04
N ALA A 67 -18.99 9.40 -6.11
CA ALA A 67 -18.91 8.28 -7.06
C ALA A 67 -18.43 6.99 -6.37
N LEU A 68 -17.39 7.08 -5.53
CA LEU A 68 -16.86 5.94 -4.77
C LEU A 68 -17.89 5.39 -3.76
N ALA A 69 -18.65 6.26 -3.10
CA ALA A 69 -19.71 5.87 -2.17
C ALA A 69 -20.85 5.08 -2.84
N ALA A 70 -21.12 5.36 -4.11
CA ALA A 70 -22.17 4.74 -4.92
C ALA A 70 -21.74 3.44 -5.63
N LEU A 71 -20.46 3.06 -5.60
CA LEU A 71 -19.98 1.85 -6.26
C LEU A 71 -20.64 0.59 -5.70
N ALA A 72 -21.06 -0.30 -6.60
CA ALA A 72 -21.50 -1.64 -6.27
C ALA A 72 -20.30 -2.51 -5.85
N PRO A 73 -20.50 -3.55 -5.01
CA PRO A 73 -19.43 -4.44 -4.58
C PRO A 73 -18.64 -5.05 -5.73
N ALA A 74 -19.32 -5.46 -6.81
CA ALA A 74 -18.67 -6.00 -8.01
C ALA A 74 -17.74 -4.99 -8.69
N GLN A 75 -18.10 -3.71 -8.72
CA GLN A 75 -17.27 -2.65 -9.30
C GLN A 75 -16.04 -2.36 -8.44
N MET A 76 -16.16 -2.42 -7.11
CA MET A 76 -15.00 -2.31 -6.21
C MET A 76 -14.01 -3.46 -6.41
N VAL A 77 -14.50 -4.69 -6.53
CA VAL A 77 -13.65 -5.86 -6.79
C VAL A 77 -12.96 -5.73 -8.15
N ALA A 78 -13.68 -5.30 -9.18
CA ALA A 78 -13.09 -5.06 -10.50
C ALA A 78 -12.00 -3.99 -10.47
N LEU A 79 -12.23 -2.88 -9.74
CA LEU A 79 -11.24 -1.81 -9.58
C LEU A 79 -10.01 -2.30 -8.80
N ALA A 80 -10.21 -3.12 -7.77
CA ALA A 80 -9.13 -3.66 -6.95
C ALA A 80 -8.20 -4.61 -7.71
N GLN A 81 -8.67 -5.26 -8.79
CA GLN A 81 -7.85 -6.15 -9.62
C GLN A 81 -6.73 -5.44 -10.40
N SER A 82 -6.70 -4.10 -10.37
CA SER A 82 -5.60 -3.31 -10.94
C SER A 82 -4.24 -3.70 -10.34
N ASN A 83 -3.20 -3.67 -11.17
CA ASN A 83 -1.80 -3.79 -10.76
C ASN A 83 -1.20 -2.46 -10.25
N LEU A 84 -1.99 -1.38 -10.19
CA LEU A 84 -1.60 -0.09 -9.64
C LEU A 84 -2.12 0.04 -8.21
N LEU A 85 -1.33 0.65 -7.34
CA LEU A 85 -1.78 1.06 -6.02
C LEU A 85 -2.75 2.24 -6.14
N LEU A 86 -3.97 2.05 -5.65
CA LEU A 86 -5.01 3.08 -5.67
C LEU A 86 -4.89 4.05 -4.48
N CYS A 87 -4.30 3.59 -3.38
CA CYS A 87 -4.01 4.43 -2.23
C CYS A 87 -2.68 5.17 -2.41
N ARG A 88 -2.68 6.49 -2.20
CA ARG A 88 -1.45 7.29 -2.15
C ARG A 88 -0.87 7.32 -0.75
N PHE A 89 0.45 7.16 -0.67
CA PHE A 89 1.20 7.42 0.55
C PHE A 89 1.32 8.93 0.75
N ARG A 90 0.79 9.46 1.86
CA ARG A 90 0.74 10.91 2.13
C ARG A 90 1.97 11.46 2.86
N LEU A 91 2.83 10.58 3.37
CA LEU A 91 4.07 10.97 4.03
C LEU A 91 5.15 11.12 2.96
N GLU A 92 5.20 12.28 2.32
CA GLU A 92 6.15 12.55 1.23
C GLU A 92 7.49 13.09 1.74
N ASP A 93 7.52 13.69 2.95
CA ASP A 93 8.73 14.26 3.54
C ASP A 93 9.40 13.28 4.54
N SER A 94 10.64 12.92 4.26
CA SER A 94 11.46 12.06 5.12
C SER A 94 11.75 12.67 6.49
N LYS A 95 11.72 14.01 6.63
CA LYS A 95 11.86 14.69 7.91
C LYS A 95 10.64 14.50 8.79
N VAL A 96 9.43 14.54 8.20
CA VAL A 96 8.18 14.27 8.91
C VAL A 96 8.16 12.82 9.38
N LEU A 97 8.57 11.89 8.51
CA LEU A 97 8.72 10.49 8.88
C LEU A 97 9.71 10.32 10.04
N ALA A 98 10.91 10.89 9.93
CA ALA A 98 11.93 10.82 10.98
C ALA A 98 11.43 11.40 12.31
N SER A 99 10.71 12.52 12.28
CA SER A 99 10.13 13.12 13.48
C SER A 99 9.02 12.27 14.11
N LEU A 100 8.26 11.53 13.30
CA LEU A 100 7.19 10.64 13.78
C LEU A 100 7.72 9.32 14.34
N THR A 101 8.91 8.89 13.92
CA THR A 101 9.54 7.64 14.37
C THR A 101 10.61 7.84 15.45
N ALA A 102 10.94 9.08 15.81
CA ALA A 102 11.92 9.38 16.86
C ALA A 102 11.45 8.84 18.23
N PRO A 103 12.36 8.46 19.14
CA PRO A 103 11.99 8.00 20.49
C PRO A 103 11.12 9.00 21.26
N GLU A 104 11.36 10.29 21.02
CA GLU A 104 10.65 11.44 21.59
C GLU A 104 9.25 11.66 20.97
N ALA A 105 8.94 11.02 19.83
CA ALA A 105 7.72 11.22 19.04
C ALA A 105 6.43 10.82 19.77
N ARG A 106 6.55 10.15 20.93
CA ARG A 106 5.43 9.86 21.83
C ARG A 106 4.88 11.10 22.53
N HIS A 107 5.55 12.25 22.42
CA HIS A 107 5.04 13.49 22.95
C HIS A 107 3.81 13.97 22.14
N PRO A 108 2.66 14.25 22.77
CA PRO A 108 1.41 14.61 22.07
C PRO A 108 1.54 15.79 21.09
N LEU A 109 2.47 16.71 21.40
CA LEU A 109 2.79 17.86 20.54
C LEU A 109 3.37 17.45 19.17
N GLN A 110 4.19 16.40 19.08
CA GLN A 110 4.72 15.90 17.81
C GLN A 110 3.60 15.32 16.93
N GLY A 111 2.67 14.57 17.54
CA GLY A 111 1.51 14.03 16.83
C GLY A 111 0.62 15.13 16.25
N MET A 112 0.38 16.21 17.00
CA MET A 112 -0.36 17.39 16.50
C MET A 112 0.39 18.10 15.38
N HIS A 113 1.70 18.32 15.51
CA HIS A 113 2.50 18.94 14.44
C HIS A 113 2.44 18.14 13.14
N ALA A 114 2.58 16.81 13.22
CA ALA A 114 2.44 15.94 12.06
C ALA A 114 1.03 15.98 11.46
N ALA A 115 -0.02 15.96 12.28
CA ALA A 115 -1.40 16.09 11.81
C ALA A 115 -1.63 17.41 11.05
N ILE A 116 -1.10 18.52 11.57
CA ILE A 116 -1.17 19.84 10.92
C ILE A 116 -0.44 19.83 9.57
N VAL A 117 0.82 19.37 9.55
CA VAL A 117 1.60 19.29 8.30
C VAL A 117 0.88 18.43 7.27
N MET A 118 0.39 17.25 7.67
CA MET A 118 -0.32 16.33 6.79
C MET A 118 -1.66 16.88 6.28
N ALA A 119 -2.37 17.67 7.09
CA ALA A 119 -3.60 18.36 6.69
C ALA A 119 -3.37 19.54 5.75
N SER A 120 -2.21 20.21 5.88
CA SER A 120 -1.83 21.34 5.02
C SER A 120 -1.32 20.92 3.64
N GLN A 121 -0.96 19.65 3.47
CA GLN A 121 -0.52 19.15 2.18
C GLN A 121 -1.69 19.17 1.19
N PRO A 122 -1.49 19.70 -0.03
CA PRO A 122 -2.54 19.71 -1.03
C PRO A 122 -3.00 18.27 -1.28
N ALA A 123 -4.32 18.05 -1.24
CA ALA A 123 -4.94 16.80 -1.66
C ALA A 123 -4.49 16.50 -3.09
N GLY A 124 -3.49 15.61 -3.23
CA GLY A 124 -2.64 15.45 -4.41
C GLY A 124 -3.39 15.68 -5.73
N GLY A 125 -3.14 16.84 -6.34
CA GLY A 125 -3.93 17.31 -7.48
C GLY A 125 -3.46 18.66 -8.05
N THR A 126 -2.16 18.94 -8.02
CA THR A 126 -1.54 20.00 -8.84
C THR A 126 -0.14 19.55 -9.27
N ARG A 127 -0.08 18.59 -10.20
CA ARG A 127 0.98 18.45 -11.20
C ARG A 127 0.51 17.54 -12.31
#